data_AF-A0A2A2T4L5-F1
#
_entry.id   AF-A0A2A2T4L5-F1
#
_cell.length_a   1.000
_cell.length_b   1.000
_cell.length_c   1.000
_cell.angle_alpha   90.00
_cell.angle_beta   90.00
_cell.angle_gamma   90.00
#
_symmetry.space_group_name_H-M   'P 1'
#
loop_
_entity.id
_entity.type
_entity.pdbx_description
1 polymer ?
#
loop_
_entity_poly.entity_id
_entity_poly.type
_entity_poly.pdbx_seq_one_letter_code
_entity_poly.pdbx_strand_id
1 'polypeptide(L)'
;MQEPGSQVAIAASLGVSESTISRIKNEKLADCLALLYAVGLKVVDQDAVCIQPEALAFMRLTALRALANDEAAQQFFGEDA
;
A
#
# COMPACT_ATOMS: atom_id res chain seq x y z
N MET A 1 -16.76 -22.27 -6.52
CA MET A 1 -15.96 -21.03 -6.60
C MET A 1 -14.80 -21.20 -5.65
N GLN A 2 -13.55 -21.01 -6.08
CA GLN A 2 -12.36 -21.15 -5.22
C GLN A 2 -12.30 -19.98 -4.21
N GLU A 3 -11.82 -20.22 -2.99
CA GLU A 3 -11.67 -19.17 -1.97
C GLU A 3 -10.47 -18.26 -2.31
N PRO A 4 -10.64 -16.92 -2.35
CA PRO A 4 -9.53 -15.98 -2.53
C PRO A 4 -8.42 -16.21 -1.50
N GLY A 5 -7.17 -16.24 -1.94
CA GLY A 5 -6.02 -16.50 -1.06
C GLY A 5 -5.72 -17.97 -0.79
N SER A 6 -6.58 -18.90 -1.23
CA SER A 6 -6.24 -20.33 -1.24
C SER A 6 -5.09 -20.60 -2.22
N GLN A 7 -4.24 -21.59 -1.90
CA GLN A 7 -3.12 -21.98 -2.76
C GLN A 7 -3.55 -22.30 -4.20
N VAL A 8 -4.73 -22.93 -4.34
CA VAL A 8 -5.34 -23.29 -5.63
C VAL A 8 -5.77 -22.05 -6.40
N ALA A 9 -6.44 -21.09 -5.74
CA ALA A 9 -6.84 -19.83 -6.36
C ALA A 9 -5.61 -19.03 -6.84
N ILE A 10 -4.57 -18.95 -6.01
CA ILE A 10 -3.32 -18.25 -6.36
C ILE A 10 -2.64 -18.95 -7.56
N ALA A 11 -2.57 -20.28 -7.53
CA ALA A 11 -1.98 -21.06 -8.63
C ALA A 11 -2.71 -20.80 -9.95
N ALA A 12 -4.05 -20.83 -9.93
CA ALA A 12 -4.89 -20.55 -11.09
C ALA A 12 -4.72 -19.12 -11.61
N SER A 13 -4.71 -18.11 -10.73
CA SER A 13 -4.51 -16.70 -11.10
C SER A 13 -3.13 -16.42 -11.70
N LEU A 14 -2.10 -17.13 -11.25
CA LEU A 14 -0.72 -16.97 -11.73
C LEU A 14 -0.38 -17.89 -12.92
N GLY A 15 -1.28 -18.80 -13.32
CA GLY A 15 -1.03 -19.74 -14.41
C GLY A 15 0.06 -20.78 -14.09
N VAL A 16 0.25 -21.13 -12.81
CA VAL A 16 1.28 -22.07 -12.34
C VAL A 16 0.66 -23.22 -11.56
N SER A 17 1.45 -24.27 -11.26
CA SER A 17 0.99 -25.38 -10.43
C SER A 17 0.89 -24.98 -8.95
N GLU A 18 -0.01 -25.65 -8.21
CA GLU A 18 -0.08 -25.53 -6.75
C GLU A 18 1.24 -25.89 -6.06
N SER A 19 1.98 -26.87 -6.58
CA SER A 19 3.31 -27.22 -6.08
C SER A 19 4.32 -26.08 -6.21
N THR A 20 4.20 -25.26 -7.24
CA THR A 20 5.01 -24.06 -7.43
C THR A 20 4.69 -23.03 -6.34
N ILE A 21 3.39 -22.79 -6.06
CA ILE A 21 2.97 -21.90 -4.97
C ILE A 21 3.43 -22.40 -3.60
N SER A 22 3.32 -23.71 -3.35
CA SER A 22 3.80 -24.33 -2.12
C SER A 22 5.31 -24.10 -1.92
N ARG A 23 6.12 -24.29 -2.97
CA ARG A 23 7.56 -24.03 -2.92
C ARG A 23 7.88 -22.57 -2.64
N ILE A 24 7.20 -21.64 -3.32
CA ILE A 24 7.39 -20.21 -3.07
C ILE A 24 7.09 -19.88 -1.61
N LYS A 25 5.93 -20.32 -1.09
CA LYS A 25 5.50 -20.07 0.29
C LYS A 25 6.46 -20.64 1.33
N ASN A 26 6.92 -21.87 1.15
CA ASN A 26 7.65 -22.60 2.18
C ASN A 26 9.17 -22.39 2.11
N GLU A 27 9.72 -22.06 0.94
CA GLU A 27 11.17 -22.01 0.73
C GLU A 27 11.71 -20.63 0.32
N LYS A 28 10.89 -19.76 -0.29
CA LYS A 28 11.37 -18.51 -0.91
C LYS A 28 10.76 -17.25 -0.34
N LEU A 29 9.60 -17.34 0.30
CA LEU A 29 8.84 -16.19 0.76
C LEU A 29 9.65 -15.31 1.73
N ALA A 30 10.35 -15.92 2.68
CA ALA A 30 11.17 -15.19 3.65
C ALA A 30 12.28 -14.38 2.97
N ASP A 31 13.03 -15.00 2.06
CA ASP A 31 14.11 -14.34 1.33
C ASP A 31 13.59 -13.22 0.42
N CYS A 32 12.45 -13.46 -0.25
CA CYS A 32 11.78 -12.45 -1.07
C CYS A 32 11.38 -11.22 -0.23
N LEU A 33 10.79 -11.42 0.95
CA LEU A 33 10.39 -10.33 1.84
C LEU A 33 11.60 -9.57 2.38
N ALA A 34 12.67 -10.27 2.76
CA ALA A 34 13.90 -9.66 3.21
C ALA A 34 14.53 -8.78 2.11
N LEU A 35 14.54 -9.25 0.86
CA LEU A 35 15.03 -8.48 -0.28
C LEU A 35 14.19 -7.23 -0.52
N LEU A 36 12.86 -7.36 -0.56
CA LEU A 36 11.94 -6.23 -0.74
C LEU A 36 12.17 -5.15 0.33
N TYR A 37 12.31 -5.57 1.58
CA TYR A 37 12.61 -4.66 2.68
C TYR A 37 13.97 -3.95 2.50
N ALA A 38 15.01 -4.69 2.15
CA ALA A 38 16.35 -4.14 1.97
C ALA A 38 16.43 -3.09 0.85
N VAL A 39 15.59 -3.19 -0.18
CA VAL A 39 15.50 -2.20 -1.27
C VAL A 39 14.51 -1.06 -0.98
N GLY A 40 13.97 -0.99 0.25
CA GLY A 40 13.05 0.08 0.67
C GLY A 40 11.62 -0.07 0.15
N LEU A 41 11.22 -1.27 -0.30
CA LEU A 41 9.86 -1.57 -0.68
C LEU A 41 9.05 -2.09 0.51
N LYS A 42 7.77 -1.74 0.54
CA LYS A 42 6.81 -2.18 1.56
C LYS A 42 5.76 -3.10 0.95
N VAL A 43 5.40 -4.15 1.69
CA VAL A 43 4.24 -5.00 1.38
C VAL A 43 3.07 -4.49 2.22
N VAL A 44 1.95 -4.18 1.59
CA VAL A 44 0.74 -3.63 2.20
C VAL A 44 -0.48 -4.30 1.57
N ASP A 45 -1.65 -4.17 2.20
CA ASP A 45 -2.91 -4.61 1.60
C ASP A 45 -3.14 -3.97 0.24
N GLN A 46 -3.82 -4.67 -0.66
CA GLN A 46 -4.03 -4.23 -2.04
C GLN A 46 -4.79 -2.91 -2.13
N ASP A 47 -5.69 -2.65 -1.18
CA ASP A 47 -6.50 -1.43 -1.13
C ASP A 47 -5.77 -0.25 -0.46
N ALA A 48 -4.52 -0.44 0.01
CA ALA A 48 -3.76 0.59 0.68
C ALA A 48 -3.21 1.63 -0.31
N VAL A 49 -3.57 2.90 -0.12
CA VAL A 49 -3.03 4.02 -0.90
C VAL A 49 -1.63 4.37 -0.39
N CYS A 50 -0.61 4.13 -1.21
CA CYS A 50 0.77 4.47 -0.89
C CYS A 50 1.08 5.92 -1.27
N ILE A 51 1.26 6.77 -0.28
CA ILE A 51 1.57 8.19 -0.45
C ILE A 51 3.08 8.42 -0.23
N GLN A 52 3.68 9.32 -1.00
CA GLN A 52 5.06 9.78 -0.77
C GLN A 52 5.17 10.46 0.60
N PRO A 53 6.18 10.14 1.42
CA PRO A 53 6.34 10.72 2.76
C PRO A 53 6.33 12.25 2.77
N GLU A 54 6.96 12.87 1.76
CA GLU A 54 7.07 14.32 1.61
C GLU A 54 5.71 14.95 1.33
N ALA A 55 4.91 14.33 0.46
CA ALA A 55 3.55 14.77 0.17
C ALA A 55 2.67 14.65 1.42
N LEU A 56 2.78 13.56 2.19
CA LEU A 56 2.04 13.40 3.43
C LEU A 56 2.46 14.44 4.49
N ALA A 57 3.75 14.71 4.62
CA ALA A 57 4.27 15.74 5.52
C ALA A 57 3.75 17.13 5.14
N PHE A 58 3.77 17.47 3.85
CA PHE A 58 3.19 18.70 3.33
C PHE A 58 1.70 18.81 3.64
N MET A 59 0.91 17.77 3.33
CA MET A 59 -0.53 17.76 3.61
C MET A 59 -0.83 17.95 5.10
N ARG A 60 -0.07 17.29 5.98
CA ARG A 60 -0.22 17.45 7.44
C ARG A 60 0.10 18.87 7.90
N LEU A 61 1.20 19.45 7.43
CA LEU A 61 1.58 20.82 7.78
C LEU A 61 0.54 21.83 7.31
N THR A 62 0.08 21.67 6.07
CA THR A 62 -0.92 22.53 5.46
C THR A 62 -2.27 22.44 6.18
N ALA A 63 -2.74 21.22 6.49
CA ALA A 63 -3.96 21.01 7.25
C ALA A 63 -3.87 21.63 8.66
N LEU A 64 -2.74 21.47 9.35
CA LEU A 64 -2.52 22.10 10.66
C LEU A 64 -2.60 23.62 10.58
N ARG A 65 -2.02 24.24 9.54
CA ARG A 65 -2.07 25.70 9.35
C ARG A 65 -3.48 26.20 9.05
N ALA A 66 -4.21 25.50 8.19
CA ALA A 66 -5.58 25.83 7.87
C ALA A 66 -6.47 25.70 9.12
N LEU A 67 -6.33 24.64 9.91
CA LEU A 67 -7.13 24.42 11.12
C LEU A 67 -6.77 25.37 12.28
N ALA A 68 -5.59 25.99 12.27
CA ALA A 68 -5.15 26.91 13.32
C ALA A 68 -5.52 28.38 13.06
N ASN A 69 -6.00 28.71 11.85
CA ASN A 69 -6.35 30.08 11.47
C ASN A 69 -7.54 30.06 10.50
N ASP A 70 -8.68 30.61 10.94
CA ASP A 70 -9.93 30.67 10.16
C ASP A 70 -9.77 31.37 8.80
N GLU A 71 -8.88 32.37 8.70
CA GLU A 71 -8.60 33.09 7.45
C GLU A 71 -7.82 32.20 6.47
N ALA A 72 -6.86 31.41 6.98
CA ALA A 72 -6.16 30.41 6.20
C ALA A 72 -7.06 29.23 5.83
N ALA A 73 -8.01 28.84 6.69
CA ALA A 73 -9.02 27.82 6.40
C ALA A 73 -9.90 28.22 5.22
N GLN A 74 -10.40 29.47 5.20
CA GLN A 74 -11.22 30.00 4.11
C GLN A 74 -10.44 30.09 2.80
N GLN A 75 -9.17 30.45 2.82
CA GLN A 75 -8.37 30.47 1.58
C GLN A 75 -8.07 29.06 1.03
N PHE A 76 -8.07 28.03 1.90
CA PHE A 76 -7.71 26.66 1.52
C PHE A 76 -8.91 25.75 1.21
N PHE A 77 -10.02 25.94 1.91
CA PHE A 77 -11.25 25.15 1.80
C PHE A 77 -12.45 25.96 1.32
N GLY A 78 -12.34 27.29 1.28
CA GLY A 78 -13.34 28.13 0.64
C GLY A 78 -13.31 27.81 -0.84
N GLU A 79 -14.38 27.16 -1.27
CA GLU A 79 -14.67 26.85 -2.65
C GLU A 79 -14.45 28.12 -3.50
N ASP A 80 -13.60 28.02 -4.53
CA ASP A 80 -13.76 28.88 -5.70
C ASP A 80 -15.16 28.56 -6.25
N ALA A 81 -16.13 29.41 -5.90
CA ALA A 81 -17.48 29.45 -6.49
C ALA A 81 -17.41 29.98 -7.93
#